data_AF-A0A925Y715-F1
#
_entry.id   AF-A0A925Y715-F1
#
_cell.length_a   1.000
_cell.length_b   1.000
_cell.length_c   1.000
_cell.angle_alpha   90.00
_cell.angle_beta   90.00
_cell.angle_gamma   90.00
#
_symmetry.space_group_name_H-M   'P 1'
#
loop_
_entity.id
_entity.type
_entity.pdbx_description
1 polymer ?
#
loop_
_entity_poly.entity_id
_entity_poly.type
_entity_poly.pdbx_seq_one_letter_code
_entity_poly.pdbx_strand_id
1 'polypeptide(L)'
;MLARDGTKSRERWNRRGRRFATLLAAVAVSALLYAPAKTQAEPEKPGPDITGSIASGGVATIGRILALEAERKETAEDLANLAATISLTEESIHSLDSEIASLAADRDKIRAAMIEAAAAQKAIETDIAATETRIAGLAADEATQKASLRARRGLLAEVLGALERMGRKPPPALLVRPDDALGSVRSAILLGAVVPRIRKETETLVVDLDRLTAVKREIAAEKDRYLAGMTKQRAEEARLARLFEEKEKLEAGNRDRRAAESA
;
A
#
# COMPACT_ATOMS: atom_id res chain seq x y z
N MET A 1 -27.15 37.31 17.13
CA MET A 1 -27.38 37.76 15.74
C MET A 1 -26.07 37.60 14.96
N LEU A 2 -25.68 36.36 14.68
CA LEU A 2 -24.48 36.02 13.90
C LEU A 2 -24.85 34.82 13.04
N ALA A 3 -25.54 35.11 11.95
CA ALA A 3 -25.82 34.16 10.90
C ALA A 3 -25.13 34.67 9.64
N ARG A 4 -24.53 33.71 8.93
CA ARG A 4 -24.33 33.72 7.48
C ARG A 4 -23.01 34.33 7.00
N ASP A 5 -21.96 33.51 7.07
CA ASP A 5 -21.01 33.42 5.95
C ASP A 5 -20.37 32.02 5.90
N GLY A 6 -21.14 31.05 5.39
CA GLY A 6 -20.75 29.63 5.35
C GLY A 6 -20.64 29.04 3.95
N THR A 7 -20.77 29.83 2.89
CA THR A 7 -20.90 29.30 1.52
C THR A 7 -19.70 29.58 0.60
N LYS A 8 -18.61 30.19 1.07
CA LYS A 8 -17.42 30.45 0.25
C LYS A 8 -16.28 29.43 0.33
N SER A 9 -16.41 28.38 1.14
CA SER A 9 -15.34 27.36 1.30
C SER A 9 -15.52 26.08 0.50
N ARG A 10 -16.49 26.00 -0.43
CA ARG A 10 -16.77 24.77 -1.20
C ARG A 10 -16.33 24.77 -2.68
N GLU A 11 -15.70 25.83 -3.19
CA GLU A 11 -15.31 25.93 -4.62
C GLU A 11 -13.80 26.07 -4.89
N ARG A 12 -12.91 25.75 -3.94
CA ARG A 12 -11.46 25.96 -4.10
C ARG A 12 -10.59 24.71 -4.28
N TRP A 13 -11.17 23.53 -4.47
CA TRP A 13 -10.41 22.28 -4.61
C TRP A 13 -10.44 21.65 -6.00
N ASN A 14 -10.82 22.41 -7.04
CA ASN A 14 -10.90 21.87 -8.40
C ASN A 14 -10.04 22.59 -9.44
N ARG A 15 -8.78 22.89 -9.10
CA ARG A 15 -7.75 23.30 -10.07
C ARG A 15 -6.36 22.81 -9.65
N ARG A 16 -6.10 21.51 -9.75
CA ARG A 16 -4.74 20.92 -9.83
C ARG A 16 -4.89 19.41 -10.10
N GLY A 17 -5.06 19.04 -11.36
CA GLY A 17 -5.22 17.63 -11.73
C GLY A 17 -5.49 17.33 -13.21
N ARG A 18 -5.21 18.26 -14.13
CA ARG A 18 -5.37 18.04 -15.57
C ARG A 18 -4.20 18.65 -16.34
N ARG A 19 -2.99 18.09 -16.17
CA ARG A 19 -1.84 18.30 -17.07
C ARG A 19 -0.83 17.13 -16.99
N PHE A 20 -1.26 15.87 -17.13
CA PHE A 20 -0.31 14.74 -17.33
C PHE A 20 -0.95 13.56 -18.07
N ALA A 21 -1.80 13.84 -19.06
CA ALA A 21 -2.24 12.83 -20.01
C ALA A 21 -2.09 13.42 -21.42
N THR A 22 -1.58 12.60 -22.32
CA THR A 22 -1.45 12.76 -23.78
C THR A 22 -0.31 13.64 -24.31
N LEU A 23 0.90 13.09 -24.37
CA LEU A 23 1.88 13.36 -25.44
C LEU A 23 2.64 12.08 -25.79
N LEU A 24 2.00 11.21 -26.59
CA LEU A 24 2.65 10.15 -27.36
C LEU A 24 2.04 10.18 -28.75
N ALA A 25 2.64 10.95 -29.65
CA ALA A 25 2.37 10.89 -31.08
C ALA A 25 3.59 11.40 -31.87
N ALA A 26 4.16 10.47 -32.63
CA ALA A 26 4.84 10.67 -33.91
C ALA A 26 5.95 11.73 -34.00
N VAL A 27 7.20 11.27 -33.91
CA VAL A 27 8.30 11.86 -34.68
C VAL A 27 8.75 10.83 -35.70
N ALA A 28 8.24 10.99 -36.92
CA ALA A 28 8.80 10.41 -38.12
C ALA A 28 9.99 11.29 -38.54
N VAL A 29 11.21 10.74 -38.46
CA VAL A 29 12.38 11.35 -39.11
C VAL A 29 12.52 10.71 -40.48
N SER A 30 12.22 11.53 -41.49
CA SER A 30 12.55 11.30 -42.88
C SER A 30 14.03 11.54 -43.15
N ALA A 31 14.51 10.87 -44.19
CA ALA A 31 15.65 11.21 -45.04
C ALA A 31 17.07 10.91 -44.51
N LEU A 32 17.63 9.81 -45.01
CA LEU A 32 18.83 9.95 -45.84
C LEU A 32 18.86 8.90 -46.96
N LEU A 33 18.72 9.41 -48.17
CA LEU A 33 18.98 8.73 -49.44
C LEU A 33 20.47 8.37 -49.52
N TYR A 34 20.78 7.12 -49.89
CA TYR A 34 22.03 6.85 -50.59
C TYR A 34 21.75 5.89 -51.75
N ALA A 35 21.88 6.44 -52.95
CA ALA A 35 21.68 5.79 -54.23
C ALA A 35 22.95 5.02 -54.66
N PRO A 36 22.84 4.02 -55.56
CA PRO A 36 23.99 3.32 -56.13
C PRO A 36 24.56 4.09 -57.33
N ALA A 37 25.86 4.38 -57.32
CA ALA A 37 26.55 4.92 -58.49
C ALA A 37 27.14 3.79 -59.33
N LYS A 38 26.61 3.62 -60.54
CA LYS A 38 27.35 3.01 -61.66
C LYS A 38 28.37 4.03 -62.15
N THR A 39 29.60 3.61 -62.41
CA THR A 39 30.48 4.30 -63.34
C THR A 39 31.27 3.26 -64.12
N GLN A 40 31.16 3.40 -65.43
CA GLN A 40 31.76 2.59 -66.47
C GLN A 40 32.84 3.46 -67.12
N ALA A 41 34.00 2.86 -67.40
CA ALA A 41 34.86 3.06 -68.58
C ALA A 41 36.37 3.05 -68.26
N GLU A 42 37.00 2.05 -68.90
CA GLU A 42 38.39 1.87 -69.32
C GLU A 42 39.05 3.11 -69.96
N PRO A 43 40.40 3.19 -70.04
CA PRO A 43 41.10 2.50 -71.13
C PRO A 43 42.53 1.94 -70.88
N GLU A 44 42.78 0.87 -71.63
CA GLU A 44 43.97 0.48 -72.42
C GLU A 44 45.34 0.07 -71.83
N LYS A 45 45.91 -0.89 -72.58
CA LYS A 45 47.09 -1.77 -72.38
C LYS A 45 48.43 -1.06 -72.68
N PRO A 46 49.58 -1.73 -72.44
CA PRO A 46 50.15 -2.61 -73.48
C PRO A 46 50.65 -3.98 -72.94
N GLY A 47 50.81 -4.94 -73.86
CA GLY A 47 51.24 -6.32 -73.59
C GLY A 47 52.71 -6.48 -73.16
N PRO A 48 53.14 -7.73 -72.90
CA PRO A 48 53.88 -8.39 -73.98
C PRO A 48 53.55 -9.87 -74.19
N ASP A 49 53.78 -10.25 -75.45
CA ASP A 49 54.05 -11.55 -76.06
C ASP A 49 54.24 -12.77 -75.15
N ILE A 50 53.38 -13.76 -75.37
CA ILE A 50 53.56 -15.16 -75.00
C ILE A 50 54.21 -15.88 -76.18
N THR A 51 55.54 -15.90 -76.20
CA THR A 51 56.29 -16.95 -76.89
C THR A 51 56.38 -18.16 -75.97
N GLY A 52 55.74 -19.25 -76.39
CA GLY A 52 55.84 -20.54 -75.73
C GLY A 52 57.31 -20.99 -75.63
N SER A 53 57.72 -21.32 -74.41
CA SER A 53 58.89 -22.14 -74.14
C SER A 53 58.50 -23.22 -73.14
N ILE A 54 58.39 -24.44 -73.65
CA ILE A 54 58.21 -25.67 -72.89
C ILE A 54 59.60 -26.11 -72.46
N ALA A 55 60.02 -25.84 -71.22
CA ALA A 55 61.08 -26.59 -70.52
C ALA A 55 61.14 -26.24 -69.02
N SER A 56 61.14 -27.28 -68.17
CA SER A 56 61.38 -27.32 -66.69
C SER A 56 60.17 -27.26 -65.72
N GLY A 57 59.09 -28.00 -66.02
CA GLY A 57 57.86 -28.09 -65.21
C GLY A 57 57.89 -28.96 -63.93
N GLY A 58 59.05 -29.21 -63.31
CA GLY A 58 59.15 -30.05 -62.10
C GLY A 58 59.17 -29.28 -60.78
N VAL A 59 59.92 -28.18 -60.72
CA VAL A 59 60.19 -27.44 -59.46
C VAL A 59 59.21 -26.29 -59.24
N ALA A 60 58.73 -25.64 -60.30
CA ALA A 60 57.74 -24.55 -60.24
C ALA A 60 56.34 -25.03 -59.80
N THR A 61 55.99 -26.28 -60.13
CA THR A 61 54.71 -26.91 -59.76
C THR A 61 54.67 -27.25 -58.27
N ILE A 62 55.78 -27.73 -57.72
CA ILE A 62 55.92 -28.02 -56.27
C ILE A 62 55.83 -26.72 -55.46
N GLY A 63 56.49 -25.64 -55.89
CA GLY A 63 56.39 -24.33 -55.22
C GLY A 63 54.96 -23.76 -55.20
N ARG A 64 54.19 -23.93 -56.29
CA ARG A 64 52.80 -23.49 -56.36
C ARG A 64 51.87 -24.35 -55.49
N ILE A 65 52.12 -25.65 -55.39
CA ILE A 65 51.38 -26.57 -54.50
C ILE A 65 51.63 -26.22 -53.03
N LEU A 66 52.89 -25.97 -52.66
CA LEU A 66 53.24 -25.56 -51.29
C LEU A 66 52.63 -24.20 -50.91
N ALA A 67 52.56 -23.25 -51.86
CA ALA A 67 51.89 -21.97 -51.64
C ALA A 67 50.36 -22.14 -51.44
N LEU A 68 49.72 -22.99 -52.24
CA LEU A 68 48.30 -23.33 -52.10
C LEU A 68 48.00 -24.08 -50.78
N GLU A 69 48.91 -24.93 -50.31
CA GLU A 69 48.78 -25.60 -49.00
C GLU A 69 48.96 -24.62 -47.83
N ALA A 70 49.82 -23.61 -47.97
CA ALA A 70 49.96 -22.54 -46.98
C ALA A 70 48.68 -21.67 -46.89
N GLU A 71 48.13 -21.25 -48.03
CA GLU A 71 46.87 -20.48 -48.11
C GLU A 71 45.67 -21.26 -47.56
N ARG A 72 45.62 -22.58 -47.79
CA ARG A 72 44.61 -23.47 -47.19
C ARG A 72 44.74 -23.61 -45.68
N LYS A 73 45.96 -23.62 -45.15
CA LYS A 73 46.18 -23.64 -43.69
C LYS A 73 45.76 -22.33 -43.06
N GLU A 74 46.15 -21.20 -43.65
CA GLU A 74 45.75 -19.86 -43.20
C GLU A 74 44.22 -19.69 -43.19
N THR A 75 43.55 -20.05 -44.28
CA THR A 75 42.07 -20.01 -44.33
C THR A 75 41.41 -20.98 -43.35
N ALA A 76 42.00 -22.15 -43.08
CA ALA A 76 41.47 -23.07 -42.08
C ALA A 76 41.61 -22.51 -40.64
N GLU A 77 42.71 -21.82 -40.34
CA GLU A 77 42.94 -21.14 -39.07
C GLU A 77 41.98 -19.96 -38.89
N ASP A 78 41.77 -19.14 -39.93
CA ASP A 78 40.81 -18.03 -39.91
C ASP A 78 39.37 -18.51 -39.68
N LEU A 79 38.96 -19.59 -40.34
CA LEU A 79 37.64 -20.20 -40.13
C LEU A 79 37.49 -20.75 -38.71
N ALA A 80 38.55 -21.36 -38.16
CA ALA A 80 38.53 -21.83 -36.77
C ALA A 80 38.42 -20.68 -35.76
N ASN A 81 39.15 -19.59 -35.98
CA ASN A 81 39.07 -18.38 -35.16
C ASN A 81 37.70 -17.71 -35.25
N LEU A 82 37.12 -17.64 -36.45
CA LEU A 82 35.78 -17.11 -36.66
C LEU A 82 34.71 -17.98 -35.98
N ALA A 83 34.78 -19.30 -36.14
CA ALA A 83 33.86 -20.23 -35.49
C ALA A 83 33.95 -20.14 -33.95
N ALA A 84 35.15 -19.98 -33.40
CA ALA A 84 35.35 -19.75 -31.96
C ALA A 84 34.75 -18.41 -31.51
N THR A 85 34.91 -17.35 -32.30
CA THR A 85 34.33 -16.03 -32.01
C THR A 85 32.80 -16.07 -32.05
N ILE A 86 32.21 -16.73 -33.04
CA ILE A 86 30.75 -16.92 -33.15
C ILE A 86 30.24 -17.67 -31.92
N SER A 87 30.88 -18.79 -31.56
CA SER A 87 30.49 -19.59 -30.39
C SER A 87 30.54 -18.77 -29.09
N LEU A 88 31.59 -17.96 -28.89
CA LEU A 88 31.70 -17.07 -27.73
C LEU A 88 30.62 -15.99 -27.71
N THR A 89 30.28 -15.41 -28.86
CA THR A 89 29.20 -14.42 -28.96
C THR A 89 27.83 -15.05 -28.70
N GLU A 90 27.57 -16.26 -29.20
CA GLU A 90 26.32 -16.99 -28.95
C GLU A 90 26.15 -17.31 -27.47
N GLU A 91 27.21 -17.77 -26.79
CA GLU A 91 27.19 -18.01 -25.35
C GLU A 91 26.95 -16.72 -24.55
N SER A 92 27.58 -15.62 -24.96
CA SER A 92 27.39 -14.31 -24.34
C SER A 92 25.95 -13.80 -24.53
N ILE A 93 25.38 -13.92 -25.73
CA ILE A 93 23.98 -13.55 -26.01
C ILE A 93 23.04 -14.38 -25.15
N HIS A 94 23.24 -15.70 -25.07
CA HIS A 94 22.39 -16.56 -24.27
C HIS A 94 22.48 -16.24 -22.76
N SER A 95 23.68 -15.93 -22.25
CA SER A 95 23.85 -15.47 -20.86
C SER A 95 23.09 -14.16 -20.61
N LEU A 96 23.26 -13.18 -21.49
CA LEU A 96 22.58 -11.88 -21.38
C LEU A 96 21.06 -12.02 -21.44
N ASP A 97 20.52 -12.86 -22.33
CA ASP A 97 19.09 -13.11 -22.44
C ASP A 97 18.52 -13.74 -21.16
N SER A 98 19.22 -14.74 -20.61
CA SER A 98 18.84 -15.37 -19.34
C SER A 98 18.86 -14.37 -18.19
N GLU A 99 19.87 -13.51 -18.14
CA GLU A 99 19.97 -12.46 -17.14
C GLU A 99 18.85 -11.43 -17.29
N ILE A 100 18.60 -10.91 -18.50
CA ILE A 100 17.49 -9.98 -18.77
C ILE A 100 16.16 -10.58 -18.31
N ALA A 101 15.92 -11.86 -18.59
CA ALA A 101 14.73 -12.57 -18.13
C ALA A 101 14.64 -12.63 -16.60
N SER A 102 15.74 -12.94 -15.91
CA SER A 102 15.77 -12.96 -14.44
C SER A 102 15.51 -11.58 -13.82
N LEU A 103 16.13 -10.53 -14.37
CA LEU A 103 15.93 -9.15 -13.91
C LEU A 103 14.50 -8.67 -14.18
N ALA A 104 13.90 -9.02 -15.31
CA ALA A 104 12.50 -8.72 -15.60
C ALA A 104 11.58 -9.41 -14.57
N ALA A 105 11.82 -10.69 -14.28
CA ALA A 105 11.06 -11.43 -13.28
C ALA A 105 11.19 -10.80 -11.88
N ASP A 106 12.37 -10.35 -11.47
CA ASP A 106 12.57 -9.72 -10.17
C ASP A 106 11.90 -8.34 -10.08
N ARG A 107 11.94 -7.54 -11.16
CA ARG A 107 11.19 -6.28 -11.23
C ARG A 107 9.69 -6.51 -11.08
N ASP A 108 9.15 -7.54 -11.73
CA ASP A 108 7.73 -7.89 -11.66
C ASP A 108 7.34 -8.39 -10.26
N LYS A 109 8.19 -9.21 -9.61
CA LYS A 109 7.98 -9.63 -8.21
C LYS A 109 7.96 -8.44 -7.25
N ILE A 110 8.94 -7.53 -7.34
CA ILE A 110 9.01 -6.35 -6.47
C ILE A 110 7.78 -5.45 -6.73
N ARG A 111 7.39 -5.27 -7.99
CA ARG A 111 6.19 -4.51 -8.35
C ARG A 111 4.93 -5.13 -7.77
N ALA A 112 4.75 -6.44 -7.88
CA ALA A 112 3.62 -7.15 -7.30
C ALA A 112 3.60 -7.01 -5.77
N ALA A 113 4.73 -7.20 -5.11
CA ALA A 113 4.87 -7.06 -3.67
C ALA A 113 4.56 -5.63 -3.18
N MET A 114 4.98 -4.59 -3.92
CA MET A 114 4.63 -3.20 -3.60
C MET A 114 3.13 -2.93 -3.75
N ILE A 115 2.48 -3.47 -4.79
CA ILE A 115 1.04 -3.33 -4.99
C ILE A 115 0.28 -4.03 -3.87
N GLU A 116 0.69 -5.24 -3.49
CA GLU A 116 0.13 -6.00 -2.38
C GLU A 116 0.26 -5.24 -1.07
N ALA A 117 1.47 -4.74 -0.75
CA ALA A 117 1.72 -4.00 0.49
C ALA A 117 0.95 -2.67 0.53
N ALA A 118 0.83 -1.96 -0.60
CA ALA A 118 -0.01 -0.75 -0.68
C ALA A 118 -1.50 -1.06 -0.50
N ALA A 119 -1.99 -2.18 -1.04
CA ALA A 119 -3.36 -2.63 -0.84
C ALA A 119 -3.61 -3.03 0.63
N ALA A 120 -2.65 -3.73 1.26
CA ALA A 120 -2.69 -4.09 2.67
C ALA A 120 -2.69 -2.85 3.57
N GLN A 121 -1.84 -1.85 3.30
CA GLN A 121 -1.82 -0.58 4.02
C GLN A 121 -3.18 0.11 3.96
N LYS A 122 -3.78 0.22 2.77
CA LYS A 122 -5.09 0.84 2.59
C LYS A 122 -6.20 0.10 3.35
N ALA A 123 -6.16 -1.24 3.36
CA ALA A 123 -7.10 -2.04 4.13
C ALA A 123 -6.96 -1.77 5.64
N ILE A 124 -5.73 -1.75 6.15
CA ILE A 124 -5.44 -1.44 7.55
C ILE A 124 -5.93 -0.04 7.92
N GLU A 125 -5.66 0.98 7.09
CA GLU A 125 -6.15 2.35 7.31
C GLU A 125 -7.69 2.42 7.36
N THR A 126 -8.37 1.66 6.50
CA THR A 126 -9.84 1.58 6.48
C THR A 126 -10.36 0.94 7.78
N ASP A 127 -9.74 -0.14 8.23
CA ASP A 127 -10.10 -0.84 9.46
C ASP A 127 -9.86 0.03 10.71
N ILE A 128 -8.76 0.78 10.73
CA ILE A 128 -8.43 1.75 11.78
C ILE A 128 -9.52 2.83 11.84
N ALA A 129 -9.86 3.45 10.70
CA ALA A 129 -10.87 4.50 10.65
C ALA A 129 -12.26 4.00 11.08
N ALA A 130 -12.62 2.77 10.69
CA ALA A 130 -13.85 2.12 11.15
C ALA A 130 -13.82 1.87 12.67
N THR A 131 -12.67 1.48 13.22
CA THR A 131 -12.49 1.27 14.67
C THR A 131 -12.56 2.57 15.45
N GLU A 132 -11.95 3.65 14.96
CA GLU A 132 -12.08 4.99 15.55
C GLU A 132 -13.55 5.44 15.59
N THR A 133 -14.29 5.22 14.50
CA THR A 133 -15.72 5.53 14.42
C THR A 133 -16.53 4.76 15.45
N ARG A 134 -16.25 3.45 15.62
CA ARG A 134 -16.90 2.61 16.64
C ARG A 134 -16.58 3.08 18.05
N ILE A 135 -15.31 3.40 18.35
CA ILE A 135 -14.90 3.93 19.65
C ILE A 135 -15.64 5.24 19.96
N ALA A 136 -15.76 6.14 18.98
CA ALA A 136 -16.47 7.40 19.15
C ALA A 136 -17.97 7.18 19.45
N GLY A 137 -18.63 6.26 18.74
CA GLY A 137 -20.01 5.88 19.00
C GLY A 137 -20.20 5.30 20.40
N LEU A 138 -19.40 4.31 20.78
CA LEU A 138 -19.44 3.71 22.11
C LEU A 138 -19.15 4.71 23.23
N ALA A 139 -18.24 5.66 23.02
CA ALA A 139 -17.95 6.71 23.99
C ALA A 139 -19.13 7.68 24.17
N ALA A 140 -19.87 8.00 23.10
CA ALA A 140 -21.09 8.80 23.18
C ALA A 140 -22.21 8.06 23.94
N ASP A 141 -22.35 6.75 23.70
CA ASP A 141 -23.29 5.90 24.43
C ASP A 141 -22.93 5.81 25.92
N GLU A 142 -21.64 5.61 26.23
CA GLU A 142 -21.13 5.59 27.60
C GLU A 142 -21.43 6.92 28.32
N ALA A 143 -21.21 8.05 27.65
CA ALA A 143 -21.48 9.38 28.20
C ALA A 143 -22.98 9.57 28.49
N THR A 144 -23.84 9.15 27.58
CA THR A 144 -25.31 9.22 27.72
C THR A 144 -25.79 8.36 28.88
N GLN A 145 -25.31 7.12 28.99
CA GLN A 145 -25.64 6.23 30.11
C GLN A 145 -25.16 6.81 31.45
N LYS A 146 -23.92 7.32 31.52
CA LYS A 146 -23.40 7.98 32.72
C LYS A 146 -24.24 9.20 33.11
N ALA A 147 -24.74 9.98 32.15
CA ALA A 147 -25.60 11.13 32.44
C ALA A 147 -26.94 10.69 33.05
N SER A 148 -27.59 9.67 32.46
CA SER A 148 -28.83 9.08 32.99
C SER A 148 -28.65 8.56 34.42
N LEU A 149 -27.56 7.83 34.69
CA LEU A 149 -27.24 7.31 36.02
C LEU A 149 -27.00 8.43 37.05
N ARG A 150 -26.32 9.52 36.66
CA ARG A 150 -26.14 10.69 37.53
C ARG A 150 -27.46 11.39 37.85
N ALA A 151 -28.34 11.55 36.87
CA ALA A 151 -29.67 12.14 37.07
C ALA A 151 -30.50 11.30 38.07
N ARG A 152 -30.53 9.98 37.88
CA ARG A 152 -31.21 9.03 38.79
C ARG A 152 -30.63 9.09 40.21
N ARG A 153 -29.30 9.15 40.35
CA ARG A 153 -28.65 9.32 41.65
C ARG A 153 -29.06 10.62 42.35
N GLY A 154 -29.21 11.73 41.61
CA GLY A 154 -29.70 12.99 42.15
C GLY A 154 -31.12 12.86 42.72
N LEU A 155 -32.03 12.28 41.93
CA LEU A 155 -33.41 12.00 42.37
C LEU A 155 -33.46 11.09 43.61
N LEU A 156 -32.65 10.03 43.65
CA LEU A 156 -32.57 9.13 44.81
C LEU A 156 -32.07 9.85 46.06
N ALA A 157 -31.09 10.76 45.93
CA ALA A 157 -30.61 11.57 47.05
C ALA A 157 -31.69 12.51 47.60
N GLU A 158 -32.50 13.11 46.74
CA GLU A 158 -33.64 13.96 47.14
C GLU A 158 -34.71 13.15 47.88
N VAL A 159 -35.10 12.00 47.33
CA VAL A 159 -36.11 11.11 47.93
C VAL A 159 -35.64 10.58 49.27
N LEU A 160 -34.40 10.09 49.37
CA LEU A 160 -33.82 9.63 50.64
C LEU A 160 -33.75 10.77 51.66
N GLY A 161 -33.36 11.97 51.24
CA GLY A 161 -33.34 13.14 52.11
C GLY A 161 -34.73 13.61 52.57
N ALA A 162 -35.79 13.35 51.80
CA ALA A 162 -37.17 13.59 52.21
C ALA A 162 -37.65 12.55 53.22
N LEU A 163 -37.35 11.26 52.99
CA LEU A 163 -37.68 10.16 53.90
C LEU A 163 -36.97 10.28 55.25
N GLU A 164 -35.68 10.64 55.25
CA GLU A 164 -34.92 10.86 56.48
C GLU A 164 -35.50 12.02 57.30
N ARG A 165 -35.88 13.12 56.64
CA ARG A 165 -36.52 14.27 57.30
C ARG A 165 -37.86 13.91 57.92
N MET A 166 -38.65 13.09 57.24
CA MET A 166 -39.94 12.59 57.72
C MET A 166 -39.76 11.64 58.93
N GLY A 167 -38.75 10.78 58.90
CA GLY A 167 -38.43 9.87 60.00
C GLY A 167 -37.83 10.55 61.24
N ARG A 168 -37.12 11.68 61.06
CA ARG A 168 -36.48 12.43 62.17
C ARG A 168 -37.37 13.52 62.78
N LYS A 169 -38.39 14.01 62.08
CA LYS A 169 -39.39 14.97 62.61
C LYS A 169 -40.78 14.34 62.54
N PRO A 170 -41.10 13.36 63.40
CA PRO A 170 -42.49 12.97 63.58
C PRO A 170 -43.28 14.19 64.09
N PRO A 171 -44.52 14.42 63.60
CA PRO A 171 -45.33 15.55 64.02
C PRO A 171 -45.43 15.58 65.57
N PRO A 172 -45.34 16.76 66.20
CA PRO A 172 -45.28 16.88 67.66
C PRO A 172 -46.50 16.23 68.31
N ALA A 173 -46.26 15.30 69.24
CA ALA A 173 -47.27 14.48 69.92
C ALA A 173 -48.22 15.25 70.87
N LEU A 174 -48.22 16.58 70.81
CA LEU A 174 -49.11 17.42 71.59
C LEU A 174 -50.39 17.68 70.76
N LEU A 175 -51.37 16.77 70.96
CA LEU A 175 -52.75 16.72 70.44
C LEU A 175 -53.02 15.75 69.26
N VAL A 176 -52.75 14.46 69.47
CA VAL A 176 -53.25 13.39 68.59
C VAL A 176 -54.78 13.27 68.77
N ARG A 177 -55.53 13.66 67.74
CA ARG A 177 -56.97 13.38 67.58
C ARG A 177 -57.16 11.96 67.02
N PRO A 178 -58.30 11.27 67.23
CA PRO A 178 -58.54 9.94 66.68
C PRO A 178 -58.40 9.83 65.14
N ASP A 179 -58.53 10.93 64.39
CA ASP A 179 -58.27 11.00 62.94
C ASP A 179 -56.79 10.83 62.53
N ASP A 180 -55.84 11.06 63.44
CA ASP A 180 -54.39 11.04 63.14
C ASP A 180 -53.83 9.60 63.04
N ALA A 181 -54.49 8.64 63.70
CA ALA A 181 -54.25 7.21 63.50
C ALA A 181 -54.67 6.76 62.09
N LEU A 182 -55.79 7.28 61.58
CA LEU A 182 -56.23 7.08 60.18
C LEU A 182 -55.27 7.74 59.19
N GLY A 183 -54.73 8.92 59.52
CA GLY A 183 -53.67 9.59 58.76
C GLY A 183 -52.37 8.78 58.70
N SER A 184 -51.98 8.12 59.79
CA SER A 184 -50.82 7.22 59.85
C SER A 184 -51.03 5.94 59.04
N VAL A 185 -52.21 5.32 59.10
CA VAL A 185 -52.56 4.15 58.27
C VAL A 185 -52.59 4.53 56.78
N ARG A 186 -53.14 5.69 56.43
CA ARG A 186 -53.14 6.20 55.04
C ARG A 186 -51.74 6.46 54.51
N SER A 187 -50.86 6.99 55.36
CA SER A 187 -49.44 7.21 55.04
C SER A 187 -48.69 5.87 54.88
N ALA A 188 -48.99 4.88 55.71
CA ALA A 188 -48.44 3.52 55.60
C ALA A 188 -48.92 2.80 54.33
N ILE A 189 -50.20 2.96 53.94
CA ILE A 189 -50.74 2.43 52.68
C ILE A 189 -50.06 3.10 51.47
N LEU A 190 -49.86 4.42 51.49
CA LEU A 190 -49.15 5.13 50.43
C LEU A 190 -47.67 4.72 50.36
N LEU A 191 -47.00 4.49 51.50
CA LEU A 191 -45.64 3.96 51.55
C LEU A 191 -45.56 2.54 50.98
N GLY A 192 -46.56 1.70 51.27
CA GLY A 192 -46.72 0.35 50.74
C GLY A 192 -46.87 0.31 49.20
N ALA A 193 -47.40 1.36 48.58
CA ALA A 193 -47.49 1.50 47.13
C ALA A 193 -46.19 2.00 46.46
N VAL A 194 -45.31 2.69 47.20
CA VAL A 194 -44.06 3.26 46.67
C VAL A 194 -42.91 2.25 46.66
N VAL A 195 -42.82 1.38 47.68
CA VAL A 195 -41.73 0.39 47.80
C VAL A 195 -41.63 -0.56 46.58
N PRO A 196 -42.74 -1.14 46.05
CA PRO A 196 -42.66 -1.97 44.85
C PRO A 196 -42.16 -1.21 43.61
N ARG A 197 -42.52 0.08 43.49
CA ARG A 197 -42.04 0.94 42.39
C ARG A 197 -40.55 1.20 42.48
N ILE A 198 -40.03 1.47 43.68
CA ILE A 198 -38.58 1.63 43.90
C ILE A 198 -37.82 0.35 43.59
N ARG A 199 -38.37 -0.82 43.96
CA ARG A 199 -37.77 -2.12 43.61
C ARG A 199 -37.62 -2.28 42.10
N LYS A 200 -38.68 -2.01 41.34
CA LYS A 200 -38.64 -2.07 39.86
C LYS A 200 -37.62 -1.09 39.24
N GLU A 201 -37.53 0.12 39.79
CA GLU A 201 -36.54 1.10 39.34
C GLU A 201 -35.10 0.67 39.65
N THR A 202 -34.91 -0.01 40.80
CA THR A 202 -33.61 -0.57 41.20
C THR A 202 -33.20 -1.74 40.32
N GLU A 203 -34.13 -2.62 39.96
CA GLU A 203 -33.89 -3.70 38.98
C GLU A 203 -33.46 -3.12 37.62
N THR A 204 -34.12 -2.04 37.18
CA THR A 204 -33.74 -1.32 35.95
C THR A 204 -32.34 -0.70 36.06
N LEU A 205 -32.00 -0.13 37.23
CA LEU A 205 -30.68 0.45 37.49
C LEU A 205 -29.56 -0.60 37.41
N VAL A 206 -29.79 -1.81 37.92
CA VAL A 206 -28.83 -2.92 37.81
C VAL A 206 -28.58 -3.25 36.34
N VAL A 207 -29.64 -3.37 35.53
CA VAL A 207 -29.53 -3.61 34.09
C VAL A 207 -28.75 -2.49 33.38
N ASP A 208 -28.99 -1.23 33.74
CA ASP A 208 -28.27 -0.09 33.15
C ASP A 208 -26.79 -0.04 33.58
N LEU A 209 -26.46 -0.45 34.79
CA LEU A 209 -25.07 -0.59 35.24
C LEU A 209 -24.36 -1.72 34.51
N ASP A 210 -25.02 -2.86 34.33
CA ASP A 210 -24.47 -3.98 33.56
C ASP A 210 -24.19 -3.56 32.12
N ARG A 211 -25.13 -2.84 31.48
CA ARG A 211 -24.92 -2.23 30.16
C ARG A 211 -23.70 -1.30 30.13
N LEU A 212 -23.54 -0.44 31.13
CA LEU A 212 -22.37 0.45 31.22
C LEU A 212 -21.07 -0.34 31.33
N THR A 213 -21.04 -1.43 32.11
CA THR A 213 -19.86 -2.29 32.20
C THR A 213 -19.57 -3.01 30.88
N ALA A 214 -20.60 -3.44 30.16
CA ALA A 214 -20.47 -4.05 28.84
C ALA A 214 -19.89 -3.06 27.82
N VAL A 215 -20.44 -1.85 27.72
CA VAL A 215 -19.93 -0.78 26.83
C VAL A 215 -18.48 -0.45 27.15
N LYS A 216 -18.11 -0.36 28.44
CA LYS A 216 -16.70 -0.14 28.84
C LYS A 216 -15.76 -1.25 28.38
N ARG A 217 -16.18 -2.51 28.50
CA ARG A 217 -15.40 -3.66 28.00
C ARG A 217 -15.27 -3.62 26.48
N GLU A 218 -16.33 -3.25 25.79
CA GLU A 218 -16.32 -3.11 24.32
C GLU A 218 -15.38 -1.98 23.87
N ILE A 219 -15.42 -0.82 24.53
CA ILE A 219 -14.47 0.29 24.28
C ILE A 219 -13.03 -0.18 24.49
N ALA A 220 -12.75 -0.94 25.56
CA ALA A 220 -11.41 -1.47 25.82
C ALA A 220 -10.97 -2.43 24.70
N ALA A 221 -11.84 -3.35 24.28
CA ALA A 221 -11.56 -4.27 23.18
C ALA A 221 -11.34 -3.55 21.85
N GLU A 222 -12.13 -2.53 21.53
CA GLU A 222 -11.94 -1.72 20.32
C GLU A 222 -10.64 -0.90 20.37
N LYS A 223 -10.24 -0.40 21.55
CA LYS A 223 -8.92 0.23 21.73
C LYS A 223 -7.77 -0.75 21.51
N ASP A 224 -7.89 -1.98 21.98
CA ASP A 224 -6.89 -3.01 21.73
C ASP A 224 -6.81 -3.34 20.23
N ARG A 225 -7.95 -3.42 19.53
CA ARG A 225 -8.00 -3.57 18.07
C ARG A 225 -7.35 -2.39 17.35
N TYR A 226 -7.58 -1.16 17.81
CA TYR A 226 -6.94 0.03 17.28
C TYR A 226 -5.42 -0.02 17.41
N LEU A 227 -4.92 -0.36 18.60
CA LEU A 227 -3.48 -0.51 18.84
C LEU A 227 -2.88 -1.62 17.97
N ALA A 228 -3.56 -2.77 17.84
CA ALA A 228 -3.15 -3.83 16.93
C ALA A 228 -3.10 -3.33 15.47
N GLY A 229 -4.09 -2.56 15.03
CA GLY A 229 -4.11 -1.90 13.72
C GLY A 229 -2.90 -0.99 13.50
N MET A 230 -2.59 -0.13 14.47
CA MET A 230 -1.39 0.75 14.43
C MET A 230 -0.08 -0.04 14.31
N THR A 231 0.05 -1.17 15.02
CA THR A 231 1.25 -2.01 14.90
C THR A 231 1.37 -2.65 13.52
N LYS A 232 0.26 -3.13 12.94
CA LYS A 232 0.24 -3.68 11.57
C LYS A 232 0.58 -2.61 10.54
N GLN A 233 0.04 -1.40 10.70
CA GLN A 233 0.34 -0.28 9.81
C GLN A 233 1.85 -0.01 9.76
N ARG A 234 2.51 0.11 10.92
CA ARG A 234 3.97 0.30 10.98
C ARG A 234 4.76 -0.84 10.36
N ALA A 235 4.29 -2.08 10.52
CA ALA A 235 4.93 -3.24 9.92
C ALA A 235 4.86 -3.20 8.38
N GLU A 236 3.71 -2.79 7.83
CA GLU A 236 3.56 -2.61 6.37
C GLU A 236 4.33 -1.40 5.85
N GLU A 237 4.38 -0.29 6.57
CA GLU A 237 5.24 0.86 6.22
C GLU A 237 6.72 0.45 6.13
N ALA A 238 7.20 -0.34 7.09
CA ALA A 238 8.55 -0.89 7.08
C ALA A 238 8.77 -1.94 5.96
N ARG A 239 7.73 -2.69 5.58
CA ARG A 239 7.78 -3.61 4.42
C ARG A 239 7.90 -2.82 3.12
N LEU A 240 7.10 -1.77 2.93
CA LEU A 240 7.16 -0.90 1.76
C LEU A 240 8.51 -0.21 1.63
N ALA A 241 9.05 0.34 2.73
CA ALA A 241 10.37 0.97 2.73
C ALA A 241 11.47 0.00 2.23
N ARG A 242 11.46 -1.25 2.72
CA ARG A 242 12.40 -2.28 2.26
C ARG A 242 12.23 -2.62 0.78
N LEU A 243 11.00 -2.73 0.28
CA LEU A 243 10.73 -2.97 -1.13
C LEU A 243 11.21 -1.81 -2.02
N PHE A 244 11.09 -0.56 -1.54
CA PHE A 244 11.63 0.60 -2.24
C PHE A 244 13.17 0.56 -2.30
N GLU A 245 13.84 0.24 -1.20
CA GLU A 245 15.30 0.07 -1.18
C GLU A 245 15.77 -1.04 -2.13
N GLU A 246 15.05 -2.18 -2.15
CA GLU A 246 15.37 -3.30 -3.04
C GLU A 246 15.20 -2.92 -4.51
N LYS A 247 14.12 -2.19 -4.83
CA LYS A 247 13.90 -1.61 -6.16
C LYS A 247 15.04 -0.67 -6.56
N GLU A 248 15.44 0.25 -5.68
CA GLU A 248 16.52 1.21 -5.96
C GLU A 248 17.86 0.52 -6.20
N LYS A 249 18.19 -0.51 -5.39
CA LYS A 249 19.39 -1.33 -5.59
C LYS A 249 19.37 -2.05 -6.93
N LEU A 250 18.23 -2.62 -7.30
CA LEU A 250 18.06 -3.28 -8.60
C LEU A 250 18.23 -2.27 -9.75
N GLU A 251 17.67 -1.07 -9.65
CA GLU A 251 17.81 -0.01 -10.66
C GLU A 251 19.24 0.57 -10.72
N ALA A 252 19.95 0.65 -9.60
CA ALA A 252 21.35 1.06 -9.55
C ALA A 252 22.26 0.03 -10.23
N GLY A 253 22.16 -1.25 -9.85
CA GLY A 253 22.93 -2.32 -10.48
C GLY A 253 22.68 -2.42 -11.99
N ASN A 254 21.44 -2.20 -12.42
CA ASN A 254 21.10 -2.09 -13.84
C ASN A 254 21.82 -0.94 -14.56
N ARG A 255 21.93 0.24 -13.93
CA ARG A 255 22.60 1.40 -14.51
C ARG A 255 24.11 1.18 -14.59
N ASP A 256 24.72 0.67 -13.53
CA ASP A 256 26.16 0.42 -13.48
C ASP A 256 26.58 -0.62 -14.52
N ARG A 257 25.77 -1.66 -14.72
CA ARG A 257 26.04 -2.70 -15.71
C ARG A 257 25.93 -2.19 -17.15
N ARG A 258 24.92 -1.38 -17.46
CA ARG A 258 24.82 -0.72 -18.77
C ARG A 258 25.99 0.22 -19.04
N ALA A 259 26.51 0.89 -18.01
CA ALA A 259 27.69 1.73 -18.15
C ALA A 259 28.94 0.90 -18.49
N ALA A 260 29.12 -0.26 -17.82
CA ALA A 260 30.23 -1.17 -18.08
C ALA A 260 30.20 -1.82 -19.47
N GLU A 261 29.01 -2.13 -20.02
CA GLU A 261 28.87 -2.66 -21.39
C GLU A 261 29.09 -1.59 -22.48
N SER A 262 28.94 -0.31 -22.14
CA SER A 262 29.09 0.81 -23.09
C SER A 262 30.48 1.47 -23.09
N ALA A 263 31.36 1.05 -22.18
CA ALA A 263 32.72 1.60 -21.99
C ALA A 263 33.78 0.68 -22.60
#